data_AF-A0A3P1XV30-F1
#
_entry.id   AF-A0A3P1XV30-F1
#
_cell.length_a   1.000
_cell.length_b   1.000
_cell.length_c   1.000
_cell.angle_alpha   90.00
_cell.angle_beta   90.00
_cell.angle_gamma   90.00
#
_symmetry.space_group_name_H-M   'P 1'
#
loop_
_entity.id
_entity.type
_entity.pdbx_description
1 polymer ?
#
loop_
_entity_poly.entity_id
_entity_poly.type
_entity_poly.pdbx_seq_one_letter_code
_entity_poly.pdbx_strand_id
1 'polypeptide(L)'
;MRRRSRKRLELDITPLIDVLFMLIIFFVLTASFVQGRVEVDLPRGEGMPKREGGALLVSVRADGTVLWGGAAVTSADVPALAS
;
A
#
# COMPACT_ATOMS: atom_id res chain seq x y z
N MET A 1 66.49 4.31 24.44
CA MET A 1 65.11 4.18 24.94
C MET A 1 64.17 4.89 23.96
N ARG A 2 63.53 4.16 23.03
CA ARG A 2 62.67 4.74 21.98
C ARG A 2 61.21 4.76 22.46
N ARG A 3 60.67 5.95 22.71
CA ARG A 3 59.28 6.15 23.12
C ARG A 3 58.37 5.84 21.93
N ARG A 4 57.67 4.70 21.97
CA ARG A 4 56.66 4.31 20.97
C ARG A 4 55.53 5.35 21.04
N SER A 5 55.48 6.25 20.07
CA SER A 5 54.37 7.19 19.91
C SER A 5 53.09 6.37 19.72
N ARG A 6 52.11 6.57 20.60
CA ARG A 6 50.76 6.02 20.41
C ARG A 6 50.17 6.73 19.21
N LYS A 7 50.10 6.04 18.06
CA LYS A 7 49.27 6.47 16.92
C LYS A 7 47.83 6.56 17.43
N ARG A 8 47.31 7.77 17.51
CA ARG A 8 45.88 8.02 17.71
C ARG A 8 45.21 7.48 16.45
N LEU A 9 44.32 6.50 16.61
CA LEU A 9 43.52 5.97 15.52
C LEU A 9 42.45 7.05 15.25
N GLU A 10 42.64 7.85 14.21
CA GLU A 10 41.60 8.75 13.73
C GLU A 10 40.68 7.93 12.85
N LEU A 11 39.42 7.78 13.26
CA LEU A 11 38.41 7.10 12.47
C LEU A 11 37.92 8.08 11.41
N ASP A 12 37.99 7.70 10.14
CA ASP A 12 37.44 8.52 9.05
C ASP A 12 35.92 8.54 9.17
N ILE A 13 35.33 9.67 9.57
CA ILE A 13 33.88 9.81 9.78
C ILE A 13 33.14 10.05 8.46
N THR A 14 33.80 10.65 7.47
CA THR A 14 33.20 10.98 6.16
C THR A 14 32.57 9.78 5.45
N PRO A 15 33.22 8.59 5.36
CA PRO A 15 32.61 7.40 4.78
C PRO A 15 31.43 6.86 5.60
N LEU A 16 31.43 7.02 6.93
CA LEU A 16 30.34 6.55 7.79
C LEU A 16 29.07 7.39 7.60
N ILE A 17 29.23 8.71 7.46
CA ILE A 17 28.12 9.62 7.20
C ILE A 17 27.45 9.26 5.86
N ASP A 18 28.23 8.93 4.83
CA ASP A 18 27.72 8.56 3.51
C ASP A 18 26.82 7.31 3.56
N VAL A 19 27.27 6.26 4.25
CA VAL A 19 26.47 5.04 4.47
C VAL A 19 25.18 5.34 5.23
N LEU A 20 25.24 6.16 6.28
CA LEU A 20 24.05 6.56 7.03
C LEU A 20 23.07 7.36 6.16
N PHE A 21 23.57 8.25 5.31
CA PHE A 21 22.75 9.06 4.42
C PHE A 21 22.04 8.21 3.36
N MET A 22 22.77 7.25 2.78
CA MET A 22 22.22 6.28 1.83
C MET A 22 21.08 5.44 2.47
N LEU A 23 21.24 5.02 3.72
CA LEU A 23 20.19 4.28 4.44
C LEU A 23 18.93 5.11 4.67
N ILE A 24 19.07 6.39 5.05
CA ILE A 24 17.93 7.29 5.26
C ILE A 24 17.17 7.51 3.94
N ILE A 25 17.87 7.79 2.84
CA ILE A 25 17.25 7.99 1.52
C ILE A 25 16.50 6.72 1.09
N PHE A 26 17.12 5.54 1.25
CA PHE A 26 16.48 4.27 0.93
C PHE A 26 15.19 4.03 1.74
N PHE A 27 15.23 4.31 3.05
CA PHE A 27 14.05 4.13 3.92
C PHE A 27 12.91 5.08 3.53
N VAL A 28 13.21 6.34 3.26
CA VAL A 28 12.21 7.33 2.83
C VAL A 28 11.60 6.96 1.48
N LEU A 29 12.41 6.53 0.51
CA LEU A 29 11.92 6.12 -0.82
C LEU A 29 11.03 4.87 -0.76
N THR A 30 11.38 3.90 0.09
CA THR A 30 10.62 2.64 0.21
C THR A 30 9.36 2.77 1.07
N ALA A 31 9.26 3.77 1.95
CA ALA A 31 8.11 3.95 2.83
C ALA A 31 6.80 4.29 2.10
N SER A 32 6.83 4.78 0.85
CA SER A 32 5.61 5.23 0.15
C SER A 32 4.68 4.10 -0.34
N PHE A 33 5.07 2.84 -0.21
CA PHE A 33 4.33 1.72 -0.82
C PHE A 33 3.14 1.16 0.00
N VAL A 34 2.78 1.74 1.15
CA VAL A 34 1.63 1.27 1.95
C VAL A 34 0.35 2.03 1.56
N GLN A 35 -0.15 1.83 0.34
CA GLN A 35 -1.39 2.47 -0.16
C GLN A 35 -2.63 1.55 -0.19
N GLY A 36 -2.61 0.43 0.53
CA GLY A 36 -3.64 -0.61 0.46
C GLY A 36 -4.62 -0.68 1.63
N ARG A 37 -4.92 0.42 2.33
CA ARG A 37 -5.95 0.39 3.39
C ARG A 37 -7.28 0.92 2.83
N VAL A 38 -8.10 0.00 2.32
CA VAL A 38 -9.52 0.29 2.17
C VAL A 38 -10.10 0.41 3.57
N GLU A 39 -10.50 1.62 3.95
CA GLU A 39 -11.20 1.87 5.21
C GLU A 39 -12.61 1.27 5.07
N VAL A 40 -12.84 0.13 5.74
CA VAL A 40 -14.15 -0.52 5.76
C VAL A 40 -14.85 -0.12 7.05
N ASP A 41 -15.84 0.75 6.95
CA ASP A 41 -16.78 0.97 8.03
C ASP A 41 -17.72 -0.24 8.12
N LEU A 42 -17.59 -1.03 9.19
CA LEU A 42 -18.50 -2.15 9.44
C LEU A 42 -19.83 -1.62 9.97
N PRO A 43 -20.95 -1.69 9.22
CA PRO A 43 -22.23 -1.24 9.71
C PRO A 43 -22.73 -2.18 10.81
N ARG A 44 -23.20 -1.61 11.93
CA ARG A 44 -23.94 -2.35 12.96
C ARG A 44 -25.38 -2.56 12.48
N GLY A 45 -25.64 -3.64 11.76
CA GLY A 45 -26.98 -4.00 11.29
C GLY A 45 -27.73 -4.86 12.30
N GLU A 46 -28.95 -4.46 12.68
CA GLU A 46 -29.93 -5.41 13.21
C GLU A 46 -30.33 -6.36 12.07
N GLY A 47 -30.28 -7.68 12.33
CA GLY A 47 -30.37 -8.71 11.30
C GLY A 47 -31.65 -8.62 10.46
N MET A 48 -31.53 -8.06 9.26
CA MET A 48 -32.57 -8.17 8.25
C MET A 48 -32.60 -9.61 7.70
N PRO A 49 -33.78 -10.22 7.51
CA PRO A 49 -33.87 -11.52 6.85
C PRO A 49 -33.22 -11.42 5.47
N LYS A 50 -32.32 -12.36 5.19
CA LYS A 50 -31.58 -12.44 3.92
C LYS A 50 -32.59 -12.46 2.78
N ARG A 51 -32.67 -11.38 1.99
CA ARG A 51 -33.44 -11.40 0.75
C ARG A 51 -32.86 -12.48 -0.14
N GLU A 52 -33.69 -13.40 -0.63
CA GLU A 52 -33.35 -14.36 -1.67
C GLU A 52 -33.22 -13.63 -3.01
N GLY A 53 -32.22 -12.75 -3.11
CA GLY A 53 -31.77 -12.15 -4.36
C GLY A 53 -30.49 -12.84 -4.79
N GLY A 54 -30.40 -13.19 -6.08
CA GLY A 54 -29.21 -13.80 -6.66
C GLY A 54 -27.94 -13.01 -6.31
N ALA A 55 -26.84 -13.71 -6.05
CA ALA A 55 -25.59 -13.08 -5.69
C ALA A 55 -25.12 -12.15 -6.82
N LEU A 56 -24.90 -10.90 -6.47
CA LEU A 56 -24.42 -9.90 -7.41
C LEU A 56 -22.91 -10.00 -7.57
N LEU A 57 -22.44 -10.45 -8.74
CA LEU A 57 -21.01 -10.55 -9.04
C LEU A 57 -20.54 -9.32 -9.82
N VAL A 58 -19.79 -8.45 -9.14
CA VAL A 58 -19.09 -7.32 -9.74
C VAL A 58 -17.59 -7.61 -9.73
N SER A 59 -16.92 -7.45 -10.86
CA SER A 59 -15.46 -7.61 -10.97
C SER A 59 -14.83 -6.36 -11.57
N VAL A 60 -13.74 -5.87 -10.97
CA VAL A 60 -13.01 -4.69 -11.44
C VAL A 60 -11.63 -5.14 -11.89
N ARG A 61 -11.27 -4.87 -13.15
CA ARG A 61 -9.96 -5.19 -13.72
C ARG A 61 -8.96 -4.06 -13.47
N ALA A 62 -7.67 -4.37 -13.61
CA ALA A 62 -6.58 -3.41 -13.40
C ALA A 62 -6.58 -2.23 -14.39
N ASP A 63 -7.23 -2.39 -15.55
CA ASP A 63 -7.44 -1.35 -16.56
C ASP A 63 -8.63 -0.42 -16.23
N GLY A 64 -9.31 -0.63 -15.10
CA GLY A 64 -10.49 0.12 -14.69
C GLY A 64 -11.80 -0.40 -15.29
N THR A 65 -11.77 -1.49 -16.07
CA THR A 65 -12.99 -2.09 -16.63
C THR A 65 -13.80 -2.76 -15.53
N VAL A 66 -15.08 -2.38 -15.42
CA VAL A 66 -16.05 -3.01 -14.50
C VAL A 66 -16.86 -4.05 -15.26
N LEU A 67 -17.01 -5.23 -14.66
CA LEU A 67 -17.77 -6.35 -15.17
C LEU A 67 -18.92 -6.66 -14.22
N TRP A 68 -20.09 -6.92 -14.79
CA TRP A 68 -21.28 -7.40 -14.09
C TRP A 68 -21.64 -8.79 -14.63
N GLY A 69 -21.58 -9.81 -13.78
CA GLY A 69 -21.87 -11.19 -14.19
C GLY A 69 -21.00 -11.70 -15.36
N GLY A 70 -19.84 -11.09 -15.61
CA GLY A 70 -18.94 -11.41 -16.72
C GLY A 70 -19.05 -10.50 -17.95
N ALA A 71 -20.05 -9.62 -18.04
CA ALA A 71 -20.18 -8.63 -19.12
C ALA A 71 -19.62 -7.27 -18.69
N ALA A 72 -18.87 -6.60 -19.58
CA ALA A 72 -18.36 -5.26 -19.30
C ALA A 72 -19.52 -4.26 -19.27
N VAL A 73 -19.59 -3.44 -18.22
CA VAL A 73 -20.60 -2.40 -18.03
C VAL A 73 -19.93 -1.06 -17.81
N THR A 74 -20.52 0.01 -18.34
CA THR A 74 -20.04 1.37 -18.12
C THR A 74 -20.67 1.97 -16.87
N SER A 75 -20.06 3.02 -16.30
CA SER A 75 -20.58 3.70 -15.10
C SER A 75 -21.99 4.27 -15.27
N ALA A 76 -22.43 4.46 -16.52
CA ALA A 76 -23.80 4.89 -16.87
C ALA A 76 -24.85 3.78 -16.67
N ASP A 77 -24.45 2.50 -16.69
CA ASP A 77 -25.36 1.35 -16.62
C ASP A 77 -25.60 0.88 -15.17
N VAL A 78 -24.72 1.26 -14.24
CA VAL A 78 -24.76 0.84 -12.83
C VAL A 78 -26.06 1.24 -12.10
N PRO A 79 -26.62 2.45 -12.30
CA PRO A 79 -27.88 2.83 -11.65
C PRO A 79 -29.09 2.01 -12.13
N ALA A 80 -29.05 1.47 -13.36
CA ALA A 80 -30.15 0.72 -13.96
C ALA A 80 -30.21 -0.74 -13.50
N LEU A 81 -29.17 -1.22 -12.83
CA LEU A 81 -29.04 -2.60 -12.35
C LEU A 81 -29.33 -2.73 -10.83
N ALA A 82 -29.57 -1.62 -10.15
CA ALA A 82 -29.87 -1.55 -8.72
C ALA A 82 -31.39 -1.42 -8.39
N SER A 83 -32.24 -1.37 -9.42
CA SER A 83 -33.70 -1.47 -9.32
C SER A 83 -34.18 -2.89 -9.58
#